data_AF-A0A7W7AHC2-F1
#
_entry.id   AF-A0A7W7AHC2-F1
#
_cell.length_a   1.000
_cell.length_b   1.000
_cell.length_c   1.000
_cell.angle_alpha   90.00
_cell.angle_beta   90.00
_cell.angle_gamma   90.00
#
_symmetry.space_group_name_H-M   'P 1'
#
loop_
_entity.id
_entity.type
_entity.pdbx_description
1 polymer ?
#
loop_
_entity_poly.entity_id
_entity_poly.type
_entity_poly.pdbx_seq_one_letter_code
_entity_poly.pdbx_strand_id
1 'polypeptide(L)'
;MIEIVPLAPERDGAVEELLDAAFGPERRARTAYKVRGGGAPLRALGFAALDGDRLVGSIQCWPVVLTDDAGTGWPLVMVGPVAVAPDMQQSGIGRRLTEAALAAATREGLGEALMLIGDPEYYERFFGFTAARTCRWRLPGPVEPRRLLARGCAVPEVAGTLGPAG
;
A
#
# COMPACT_ATOMS: atom_id res chain seq x y z
N MET A 1 18.42 8.26 -15.32
CA MET A 1 18.76 8.07 -13.88
C MET A 1 17.45 8.12 -13.14
N ILE A 2 17.18 7.17 -12.24
CA ILE A 2 15.86 7.12 -11.59
C ILE A 2 15.79 8.04 -10.37
N GLU A 3 14.93 9.06 -10.44
CA GLU A 3 14.62 9.99 -9.35
C GLU A 3 13.34 9.57 -8.61
N ILE A 4 13.32 9.73 -7.28
CA ILE A 4 12.11 9.50 -6.47
C ILE A 4 11.61 10.86 -5.99
N VAL A 5 10.39 11.22 -6.38
CA VAL A 5 9.78 12.53 -6.09
C VAL A 5 8.39 12.36 -5.48
N PRO A 6 7.87 13.34 -4.71
CA PRO A 6 6.47 13.32 -4.28
C PRO A 6 5.51 13.17 -5.46
N LEU A 7 4.44 12.38 -5.27
CA LEU A 7 3.47 12.14 -6.32
C LEU A 7 2.52 13.34 -6.44
N ALA A 8 2.72 14.13 -7.50
CA ALA A 8 1.90 15.29 -7.81
C ALA A 8 0.54 14.89 -8.46
N PRO A 9 -0.57 15.58 -8.16
CA PRO A 9 -1.92 15.24 -8.66
C PRO A 9 -2.03 15.21 -10.19
N GLU A 10 -1.22 16.00 -10.89
CA GLU A 10 -1.21 16.09 -12.35
C GLU A 10 -0.78 14.76 -13.01
N ARG A 11 -0.16 13.86 -12.23
CA ARG A 11 0.28 12.53 -12.68
C ARG A 11 -0.76 11.43 -12.46
N ASP A 12 -1.93 11.72 -11.90
CA ASP A 12 -2.93 10.70 -11.57
C ASP A 12 -3.34 9.86 -12.81
N GLY A 13 -3.47 10.48 -13.98
CA GLY A 13 -3.73 9.77 -15.24
C GLY A 13 -2.61 8.78 -15.61
N ALA A 14 -1.36 9.25 -15.60
CA ALA A 14 -0.19 8.41 -15.90
C ALA A 14 0.00 7.29 -14.87
N VAL A 15 -0.40 7.51 -13.61
CA VAL A 15 -0.39 6.47 -12.57
C VAL A 15 -1.41 5.38 -12.88
N GLU A 16 -2.61 5.72 -13.35
CA GLU A 16 -3.60 4.72 -13.75
C GLU A 16 -3.12 3.89 -14.95
N GLU A 17 -2.51 4.52 -15.96
CA GLU A 17 -1.89 3.82 -17.09
C GLU A 17 -0.76 2.88 -16.65
N LEU A 18 0.10 3.33 -15.74
CA LEU A 18 1.17 2.51 -15.16
C LEU A 18 0.59 1.31 -14.38
N LEU A 19 -0.48 1.52 -13.62
CA LEU A 19 -1.16 0.46 -12.88
C LEU A 19 -1.83 -0.57 -13.81
N ASP A 20 -2.44 -0.10 -14.90
CA ASP A 20 -2.96 -0.96 -15.98
C ASP A 20 -1.83 -1.80 -16.59
N ALA A 21 -0.69 -1.21 -16.91
CA ALA A 21 0.46 -1.91 -17.46
C ALA A 21 1.09 -2.93 -16.48
N ALA A 22 1.19 -2.58 -15.20
CA ALA A 22 1.84 -3.42 -14.19
C ALA A 22 0.97 -4.58 -13.67
N PHE A 23 -0.36 -4.38 -13.60
CA PHE A 23 -1.27 -5.33 -12.94
C PHE A 23 -2.39 -5.86 -13.83
N GLY A 24 -2.53 -5.32 -15.03
CA GLY A 24 -3.62 -5.60 -15.94
C GLY A 24 -4.92 -4.84 -15.62
N PRO A 25 -5.88 -4.86 -16.55
CA PRO A 25 -7.13 -4.12 -16.44
C PRO A 25 -8.06 -4.64 -15.32
N GLU A 26 -7.96 -5.93 -14.99
CA GLU A 26 -8.78 -6.58 -13.96
C GLU A 26 -8.34 -6.25 -12.52
N ARG A 27 -7.28 -5.45 -12.33
CA ARG A 27 -6.77 -5.08 -10.99
C ARG A 27 -7.86 -4.50 -10.08
N ARG A 28 -8.86 -3.83 -10.66
CA ARG A 28 -9.97 -3.19 -9.93
C ARG A 28 -10.87 -4.19 -9.19
N ALA A 29 -10.85 -5.47 -9.57
CA ALA A 29 -11.56 -6.54 -8.86
C ALA A 29 -10.81 -7.07 -7.62
N ARG A 30 -9.52 -6.74 -7.47
CA ARG A 30 -8.67 -7.24 -6.38
C ARG A 30 -9.16 -6.72 -5.03
N THR A 31 -8.99 -7.54 -3.99
CA THR A 31 -9.40 -7.23 -2.61
C THR A 31 -8.86 -5.89 -2.11
N ALA A 32 -7.65 -5.48 -2.51
CA ALA A 32 -7.09 -4.18 -2.17
C ALA A 32 -7.96 -2.99 -2.59
N TYR A 33 -8.60 -3.06 -3.77
CA TYR A 33 -9.51 -2.01 -4.25
C TYR A 33 -10.80 -1.95 -3.42
N LYS A 34 -11.29 -3.10 -2.95
CA LYS A 34 -12.46 -3.17 -2.08
C LYS A 34 -12.18 -2.63 -0.69
N VAL A 35 -11.00 -2.94 -0.13
CA VAL A 35 -10.57 -2.43 1.19
C VAL A 35 -10.41 -0.91 1.17
N ARG A 36 -9.75 -0.35 0.15
CA ARG A 36 -9.56 1.11 0.07
C ARG A 36 -10.81 1.88 -0.38
N GLY A 37 -11.82 1.18 -0.91
CA GLY A 37 -13.06 1.76 -1.40
C GLY A 37 -12.85 2.83 -2.47
N GLY A 38 -13.78 3.80 -2.51
CA GLY A 38 -13.72 4.97 -3.40
C GLY A 38 -13.05 6.19 -2.77
N GLY A 39 -12.27 6.02 -1.70
CA GLY A 39 -11.60 7.12 -1.00
C GLY A 39 -10.52 7.81 -1.83
N ALA A 40 -9.74 8.68 -1.18
CA ALA A 40 -8.56 9.29 -1.78
C ALA A 40 -7.27 8.73 -1.16
N PRO A 41 -6.18 8.61 -1.93
CA PRO A 41 -4.88 8.26 -1.37
C PRO A 41 -4.37 9.39 -0.46
N LEU A 42 -3.60 9.01 0.56
CA LEU A 42 -2.82 9.92 1.40
C LEU A 42 -1.68 10.52 0.59
N ARG A 43 -1.90 11.74 0.07
CA ARG A 43 -0.95 12.42 -0.83
C ARG A 43 0.44 12.58 -0.23
N ALA A 44 0.52 12.83 1.08
CA ALA A 44 1.79 12.96 1.80
C ALA A 44 2.65 11.68 1.77
N LEU A 45 2.05 10.52 1.46
CA LEU A 45 2.69 9.21 1.43
C LEU A 45 2.83 8.65 0.00
N GLY A 46 2.49 9.45 -1.02
CA GLY A 46 2.57 9.07 -2.43
C GLY A 46 3.89 9.51 -3.06
N PHE A 47 4.53 8.63 -3.82
CA PHE A 47 5.77 8.92 -4.53
C PHE A 47 5.76 8.39 -5.97
N ALA A 48 6.48 9.08 -6.85
CA ALA A 48 6.73 8.69 -8.22
C ALA A 48 8.23 8.37 -8.42
N ALA A 49 8.51 7.39 -9.28
CA ALA A 49 9.84 7.13 -9.80
C ALA A 49 9.90 7.60 -11.25
N LEU A 50 10.84 8.50 -11.56
CA LEU A 50 10.97 9.13 -12.87
C LEU A 50 12.30 8.74 -13.52
N ASP A 51 12.25 8.40 -14.81
CA ASP A 51 13.44 8.33 -15.68
C ASP A 51 13.36 9.46 -16.72
N GLY A 52 14.02 10.58 -16.42
CA GLY A 52 13.72 11.85 -17.10
C GLY A 52 12.27 12.26 -16.80
N ASP A 53 11.47 12.52 -17.83
CA ASP A 53 10.05 12.85 -17.68
C ASP A 53 9.13 11.61 -17.62
N ARG A 54 9.67 10.42 -17.89
CA ARG A 54 8.87 9.18 -17.93
C ARG A 54 8.56 8.69 -16.52
N LEU A 55 7.28 8.51 -16.21
CA LEU A 55 6.85 7.79 -15.01
C LEU A 55 7.12 6.29 -15.16
N VAL A 56 8.06 5.76 -14.38
CA VAL A 56 8.45 4.33 -14.41
C VAL A 56 8.07 3.58 -13.14
N GLY A 57 7.58 4.28 -12.12
CA GLY A 57 7.08 3.64 -10.91
C GLY A 57 6.23 4.59 -10.06
N SER A 58 5.36 4.04 -9.23
CA SER A 58 4.57 4.81 -8.28
C SER A 58 4.25 4.00 -7.03
N ILE A 59 4.06 4.70 -5.92
CA ILE A 59 3.47 4.15 -4.71
C ILE A 59 2.42 5.13 -4.21
N GLN A 60 1.29 4.58 -3.77
CA GLN A 60 0.22 5.33 -3.11
C GLN A 60 -0.11 4.63 -1.79
N CYS A 61 -0.63 5.36 -0.81
CA CYS A 61 -1.09 4.80 0.45
C CYS A 61 -2.52 5.29 0.73
N TRP A 62 -3.30 4.51 1.47
CA TRP A 62 -4.73 4.73 1.66
C TRP A 62 -5.11 4.68 3.13
N PRO A 63 -5.99 5.56 3.62
CA PRO A 63 -6.55 5.42 4.95
C PRO A 63 -7.55 4.27 4.95
N VAL A 64 -7.40 3.33 5.88
CA VAL A 64 -8.31 2.18 6.05
C VAL A 64 -8.60 2.00 7.53
N VAL A 65 -9.66 1.26 7.85
CA VAL A 65 -10.04 0.98 9.23
C VAL A 65 -10.25 -0.53 9.39
N LEU A 66 -9.71 -1.08 10.47
CA LEU A 66 -10.12 -2.38 10.99
C LEU A 66 -11.21 -2.13 12.04
N THR A 67 -12.43 -2.58 11.77
CA THR A 67 -13.51 -2.56 12.77
C THR A 67 -13.53 -3.90 13.48
N ASP A 68 -13.27 -3.91 14.78
CA ASP A 68 -13.28 -5.15 15.56
C ASP A 68 -14.70 -5.69 15.82
N ASP A 69 -14.80 -6.91 16.35
CA ASP A 69 -16.08 -7.58 16.62
C ASP A 69 -16.94 -6.86 17.68
N ALA A 70 -16.36 -5.94 18.46
CA ALA A 70 -17.08 -5.08 19.40
C ALA A 70 -17.55 -3.76 18.76
N GLY A 71 -17.18 -3.49 17.50
CA GLY A 71 -17.51 -2.28 16.77
C GLY A 71 -16.49 -1.14 16.93
N THR A 72 -15.35 -1.39 17.58
CA THR A 72 -14.29 -0.37 17.72
C THR A 72 -13.51 -0.24 16.43
N GLY A 73 -13.35 0.98 15.94
CA GLY A 73 -12.54 1.28 14.76
C GLY A 73 -11.07 1.50 15.11
N TRP A 74 -10.19 0.79 14.41
CA TRP A 74 -8.75 0.93 14.50
C TRP A 74 -8.21 1.51 13.19
N PRO A 75 -7.81 2.80 13.15
CA PRO A 75 -7.26 3.43 11.96
C PRO A 75 -5.93 2.79 11.57
N LEU A 76 -5.75 2.53 10.28
CA LEU A 76 -4.54 1.98 9.68
C LEU A 76 -4.21 2.73 8.38
N VAL A 77 -2.96 2.61 7.93
CA VAL A 77 -2.57 2.99 6.58
C VAL A 77 -2.32 1.74 5.74
N MET A 78 -3.08 1.59 4.66
CA MET A 78 -2.80 0.60 3.63
C MET A 78 -1.72 1.10 2.69
N VAL A 79 -0.55 0.48 2.72
CA VAL A 79 0.59 0.78 1.83
C VAL A 79 0.39 0.06 0.51
N GLY A 80 0.39 0.83 -0.58
CA GLY A 80 0.27 0.34 -1.95
C GLY A 80 -1.03 0.78 -2.66
N PRO A 81 -1.11 0.53 -3.97
CA PRO A 81 -0.21 -0.32 -4.75
C PRO A 81 1.18 0.30 -4.98
N VAL A 82 2.19 -0.56 -5.11
CA VAL A 82 3.52 -0.20 -5.63
C VAL A 82 3.59 -0.72 -7.05
N ALA A 83 3.64 0.17 -8.05
CA ALA A 83 3.73 -0.19 -9.45
C ALA A 83 5.11 0.17 -10.00
N VAL A 84 5.65 -0.70 -10.86
CA VAL A 84 6.87 -0.45 -11.62
C VAL A 84 6.59 -0.87 -13.06
N ALA A 85 7.02 -0.05 -14.02
CA ALA A 85 6.84 -0.31 -15.45
C ALA A 85 7.43 -1.69 -15.79
N PRO A 86 6.77 -2.52 -16.62
CA PRO A 86 7.19 -3.89 -16.88
C PRO A 86 8.65 -4.02 -17.37
N ASP A 87 9.09 -3.09 -18.21
CA ASP A 87 10.46 -3.00 -18.74
C ASP A 87 11.51 -2.53 -17.69
N MET A 88 11.05 -2.10 -16.52
CA MET A 88 11.88 -1.57 -15.44
C MET A 88 11.75 -2.39 -14.14
N GLN A 89 11.11 -3.56 -14.17
CA GLN A 89 10.99 -4.43 -12.99
C GLN A 89 12.34 -5.02 -12.55
N GLN A 90 12.41 -5.53 -11.31
CA GLN A 90 13.63 -6.12 -10.72
C GLN A 90 14.85 -5.16 -10.65
N SER A 91 14.63 -3.85 -10.80
CA SER A 91 15.66 -2.80 -10.78
C SER A 91 15.80 -2.08 -9.42
N GLY A 92 15.09 -2.55 -8.38
CA GLY A 92 15.08 -1.92 -7.05
C GLY A 92 14.18 -0.68 -6.91
N ILE A 93 13.48 -0.25 -7.97
CA ILE A 93 12.56 0.91 -7.93
C ILE A 93 11.46 0.72 -6.89
N GLY A 94 10.78 -0.44 -6.88
CA GLY A 94 9.71 -0.72 -5.93
C GLY A 94 10.18 -0.66 -4.47
N ARG A 95 11.43 -1.06 -4.20
CA ARG A 95 12.04 -0.94 -2.88
C ARG A 95 12.22 0.53 -2.49
N ARG A 96 12.85 1.34 -3.35
CA ARG A 96 13.07 2.77 -3.11
C ARG A 96 11.77 3.54 -2.88
N LEU A 97 10.72 3.23 -3.65
CA LEU A 97 9.38 3.80 -3.47
C LEU A 97 8.80 3.44 -2.11
N THR A 98 8.89 2.16 -1.71
CA THR A 98 8.40 1.70 -0.40
C THR A 98 9.16 2.38 0.74
N GLU A 99 10.49 2.47 0.66
CA GLU A 99 11.33 3.18 1.64
C GLU A 99 10.90 4.65 1.79
N ALA A 100 10.65 5.35 0.67
CA ALA A 100 10.20 6.74 0.69
C ALA A 100 8.82 6.89 1.37
N ALA A 101 7.85 6.03 1.06
CA ALA A 101 6.52 6.07 1.67
C ALA A 101 6.55 5.77 3.17
N LEU A 102 7.37 4.81 3.62
CA LEU A 102 7.52 4.48 5.05
C LEU A 102 8.21 5.60 5.82
N ALA A 103 9.24 6.22 5.23
CA ALA A 103 9.89 7.38 5.81
C ALA A 103 8.91 8.55 5.94
N ALA A 104 8.09 8.81 4.91
CA ALA A 104 7.03 9.80 4.98
C ALA A 104 6.00 9.46 6.06
N ALA A 105 5.52 8.22 6.15
CA ALA A 105 4.54 7.82 7.15
C ALA A 105 5.06 8.07 8.57
N THR A 106 6.35 7.81 8.81
CA THR A 106 7.00 8.12 10.09
C THR A 106 6.99 9.62 10.39
N ARG A 107 7.38 10.46 9.41
CA ARG A 107 7.40 11.93 9.58
C ARG A 107 6.01 12.52 9.83
N GLU A 108 4.99 11.99 9.17
CA GLU A 108 3.60 12.46 9.29
C GLU A 108 2.86 11.88 10.52
N GLY A 109 3.53 11.08 11.36
CA GLY A 109 2.89 10.44 12.52
C GLY A 109 1.91 9.31 12.16
N LEU A 110 2.01 8.77 10.94
CA LEU A 110 1.15 7.71 10.40
C LEU A 110 1.85 6.34 10.33
N GLY A 111 3.08 6.25 10.85
CA GLY A 111 3.94 5.05 10.75
C GLY A 111 3.67 3.96 11.80
N GLU A 112 2.77 4.20 12.76
CA GLU A 112 2.57 3.31 13.91
C GLU A 112 1.64 2.13 13.62
N ALA A 113 0.83 2.20 12.57
CA ALA A 113 -0.12 1.16 12.19
C ALA A 113 -0.28 1.06 10.67
N LEU A 114 0.61 0.28 10.04
CA LEU A 114 0.67 0.08 8.60
C LEU A 114 0.24 -1.34 8.23
N MET A 115 -0.43 -1.50 7.10
CA MET A 115 -0.77 -2.81 6.53
C MET A 115 -0.57 -2.84 5.02
N LEU A 116 -0.37 -4.02 4.43
CA LEU A 116 -0.40 -4.23 2.99
C LEU A 116 -0.86 -5.66 2.62
N ILE A 117 -1.22 -5.86 1.35
CA ILE A 117 -1.43 -7.19 0.77
C ILE A 117 -0.27 -7.45 -0.18
N GLY A 118 0.62 -8.39 0.16
CA GLY A 118 1.91 -8.54 -0.51
C GLY A 118 2.54 -9.92 -0.37
N ASP A 119 3.75 -10.05 -0.88
CA ASP A 119 4.58 -11.25 -0.76
C ASP A 119 5.38 -11.19 0.57
N PRO A 120 5.17 -12.11 1.53
CA PRO A 120 5.83 -12.05 2.83
C PRO A 120 7.35 -12.11 2.71
N GLU A 121 7.89 -12.93 1.81
CA GLU A 121 9.34 -13.08 1.63
C GLU A 121 10.03 -11.76 1.22
N TYR A 122 9.35 -10.95 0.40
CA TYR A 122 9.83 -9.61 0.05
C TYR A 122 9.64 -8.60 1.19
N TYR A 123 8.44 -8.52 1.76
CA TYR A 123 8.08 -7.44 2.68
C TYR A 123 8.59 -7.64 4.11
N GLU A 124 8.77 -8.87 4.57
CA GLU A 124 9.40 -9.17 5.85
C GLU A 124 10.88 -8.77 5.82
N ARG A 125 11.60 -9.22 4.77
CA ARG A 125 13.05 -9.06 4.65
C ARG A 125 13.52 -7.59 4.69
N PHE A 126 12.84 -6.70 3.98
CA PHE A 126 13.30 -5.32 3.81
C PHE A 126 12.56 -4.32 4.71
N PHE A 127 11.33 -4.64 5.11
CA PHE A 127 10.45 -3.66 5.73
C PHE A 127 9.85 -4.13 7.05
N GLY A 128 10.02 -5.39 7.47
CA GLY A 128 9.50 -5.88 8.75
C GLY A 128 7.97 -5.94 8.82
N PHE A 129 7.29 -6.04 7.68
CA PHE A 129 5.85 -6.34 7.63
C PHE A 129 5.65 -7.83 7.81
N THR A 130 4.82 -8.27 8.76
CA THR A 130 4.59 -9.69 9.05
C THR A 130 3.10 -10.02 9.14
N ALA A 131 2.74 -11.29 9.01
CA ALA A 131 1.38 -11.77 9.22
C ALA A 131 1.02 -12.05 10.70
N ALA A 132 1.93 -11.78 11.65
CA ALA A 132 1.81 -12.22 13.04
C ALA A 132 0.55 -11.69 13.75
N ARG A 133 0.12 -10.46 13.42
CA ARG A 133 -1.03 -9.80 14.06
C ARG A 133 -2.31 -9.80 13.21
N THR A 134 -2.24 -10.29 11.97
CA THR A 134 -3.30 -10.12 10.98
C THR A 134 -4.15 -11.38 10.78
N CYS A 135 -3.83 -12.48 11.46
CA CYS A 135 -4.46 -13.79 11.28
C CYS A 135 -5.97 -13.82 11.55
N ARG A 136 -6.49 -12.88 12.36
CA ARG A 136 -7.91 -12.74 12.70
C ARG A 136 -8.63 -11.63 11.96
N TRP A 137 -7.96 -10.99 10.99
CA TRP A 137 -8.57 -9.94 10.19
C TRP A 137 -9.33 -10.55 9.00
N ARG A 138 -10.49 -9.98 8.70
CA ARG A 138 -11.37 -10.39 7.60
C ARG A 138 -11.40 -9.29 6.54
N LEU A 139 -11.42 -9.67 5.27
CA LEU A 139 -11.43 -8.74 4.14
C LEU A 139 -12.67 -8.94 3.26
N PRO A 140 -13.13 -7.91 2.52
CA PRO A 140 -14.26 -7.98 1.60
C PRO A 140 -13.96 -8.74 0.28
N GLY A 141 -13.05 -9.72 0.31
CA GLY A 141 -12.63 -10.48 -0.86
C GLY A 141 -11.55 -11.52 -0.55
N PRO A 142 -11.23 -12.38 -1.53
CA PRO A 142 -10.23 -13.44 -1.34
C PRO A 142 -8.85 -12.82 -1.09
N VAL A 143 -8.17 -13.33 -0.07
CA VAL A 143 -6.76 -13.04 0.20
C VAL A 143 -6.15 -14.28 0.82
N GLU A 144 -4.92 -14.61 0.43
CA GLU A 144 -4.15 -15.63 1.13
C GLU A 144 -3.72 -15.06 2.49
N PRO A 145 -4.04 -15.71 3.63
CA PRO A 145 -3.79 -15.12 4.95
C PRO A 145 -2.34 -14.68 5.18
N ARG A 146 -1.36 -15.47 4.71
CA ARG A 146 0.09 -15.14 4.78
C ARG A 146 0.49 -13.86 4.03
N ARG A 147 -0.36 -13.37 3.14
CA ARG A 147 -0.10 -12.17 2.33
C ARG A 147 -0.68 -10.90 2.94
N LEU A 148 -1.49 -11.02 3.99
CA LEU A 148 -1.99 -9.88 4.74
C LEU A 148 -0.96 -9.53 5.81
N LEU A 149 -0.19 -8.48 5.59
CA LEU A 149 0.95 -8.14 6.44
C LEU A 149 0.73 -6.80 7.12
N ALA A 150 1.27 -6.65 8.31
CA ALA A 150 1.23 -5.40 9.07
C ALA A 150 2.57 -5.09 9.75
N ARG A 151 2.77 -3.80 10.04
CA ARG A 151 3.94 -3.26 10.75
C ARG A 151 3.52 -2.09 11.63
N GLY A 152 4.12 -2.02 12.83
CA GLY A 152 4.03 -0.87 13.72
C GLY A 152 3.55 -1.25 15.12
N CYS A 153 3.85 -0.41 16.10
CA CYS A 153 3.52 -0.68 17.51
C CYS A 153 2.01 -0.64 17.78
N ALA A 154 1.26 0.19 17.06
CA ALA A 154 -0.18 0.40 17.21
C ALA A 154 -1.02 -0.54 16.34
N VAL A 155 -0.41 -1.51 15.63
CA VAL A 155 -1.16 -2.54 14.90
C VAL A 155 -1.97 -3.38 15.90
N PRO A 156 -3.30 -3.43 15.78
CA PRO A 156 -4.16 -4.11 16.74
C PRO A 156 -4.10 -5.63 16.56
N GLU A 157 -4.07 -6.36 17.67
CA GLU A 157 -4.12 -7.82 17.70
C GLU A 157 -5.52 -8.30 18.08
N VAL A 158 -6.51 -7.91 17.27
CA VAL A 158 -7.94 -8.21 17.49
C VAL A 158 -8.54 -8.91 16.27
N ALA A 159 -9.68 -9.55 16.46
CA ALA A 159 -10.51 -10.01 15.34
C ALA A 159 -11.34 -8.84 14.82
N GLY A 160 -11.39 -8.67 13.50
CA GLY A 160 -12.06 -7.51 12.90
C GLY A 160 -12.16 -7.59 11.39
N THR A 161 -12.90 -6.66 10.81
CA THR A 161 -13.11 -6.55 9.37
C THR A 161 -12.46 -5.28 8.83
N LEU A 162 -11.61 -5.42 7.81
CA LEU A 162 -10.99 -4.30 7.11
C LEU A 162 -11.96 -3.67 6.11
N GLY A 163 -11.97 -2.34 6.09
CA GLY A 163 -12.73 -1.55 5.14
C GLY A 163 -12.15 -0.15 4.94
N PRO A 164 -12.79 0.66 4.08
CA PRO A 164 -12.37 2.03 3.87
C PRO A 164 -12.52 2.84 5.17
N ALA A 165 -11.63 3.80 5.38
CA ALA A 165 -11.91 4.87 6.32
C ALA A 165 -13.11 5.66 5.75
N GLY A 166 -14.19 5.77 6.55
CA GLY A 166 -15.46 6.35 6.15
C GLY A 166 -15.38 7.81 5.71
#